data_AF-X1QFN8-F1
#
_entry.id   AF-X1QFN8-F1
#
_cell.length_a   1.000
_cell.length_b   1.000
_cell.length_c   1.000
_cell.angle_alpha   90.00
_cell.angle_beta   90.00
_cell.angle_gamma   90.00
#
_symmetry.space_group_name_H-M   'P 1'
#
loop_
_entity.id
_entity.type
_entity.pdbx_description
1 polymer ?
#
loop_
_entity_poly.entity_id
_entity_poly.type
_entity_poly.pdbx_seq_one_letter_code
_entity_poly.pdbx_strand_id
1 'polypeptide(L)'
;DSLMLIYRLTVPSVLMPEITFYSSTQKFLDRSRADAAGDTVQGSLGVAPGEVFVRIRSFNYEASETSYTLVLSTSTAVALGN
;
A
#
# COMPACT_ATOMS: atom_id res chain seq x y z
N ASP A 1 -15.31 -7.65 -13.08
CA ASP A 1 -14.57 -8.47 -12.11
C ASP A 1 -13.62 -7.62 -11.31
N SER A 2 -13.80 -7.56 -9.99
CA SER A 2 -12.95 -6.80 -9.08
C SER A 2 -11.83 -7.70 -8.57
N LEU A 3 -10.59 -7.24 -8.61
CA LEU A 3 -9.46 -7.90 -7.95
C LEU A 3 -9.24 -7.26 -6.58
N MET A 4 -8.79 -8.06 -5.62
CA MET A 4 -8.32 -7.56 -4.34
C MET A 4 -6.80 -7.50 -4.38
N LEU A 5 -6.24 -6.28 -4.28
CA LEU A 5 -4.82 -6.06 -4.07
C LEU A 5 -4.53 -6.11 -2.57
N ILE A 6 -3.72 -7.05 -2.13
CA ILE A 6 -3.25 -7.16 -0.74
C ILE A 6 -1.81 -6.66 -0.70
N TYR A 7 -1.52 -5.79 0.26
CA TYR A 7 -0.20 -5.16 0.37
C TYR A 7 0.35 -5.23 1.79
N ARG A 8 1.68 -5.30 1.89
CA ARG A 8 2.43 -5.16 3.13
C ARG A 8 3.72 -4.39 2.86
N LEU A 9 3.89 -3.25 3.52
CA LEU A 9 5.06 -2.39 3.47
C LEU A 9 5.78 -2.46 4.82
N THR A 10 7.02 -2.92 4.80
CA THR A 10 7.91 -2.95 5.96
C THR A 10 9.07 -1.99 5.68
N VAL A 11 9.36 -1.11 6.63
CA VAL A 11 10.41 -0.09 6.51
C VAL A 11 11.39 -0.15 7.68
N PRO A 12 12.57 0.50 7.56
CA PRO A 12 13.49 0.67 8.68
C PRO A 12 12.85 1.35 9.89
N SER A 13 13.35 1.06 11.10
CA SER A 13 12.78 1.54 12.38
C SER A 13 12.72 3.05 12.54
N VAL A 14 13.48 3.81 11.75
CA VAL A 14 13.51 5.28 11.77
C VAL A 14 12.45 5.91 10.87
N LEU A 15 11.89 5.17 9.91
CA LEU A 15 10.90 5.68 8.97
C LEU A 15 9.49 5.43 9.47
N MET A 16 8.58 6.37 9.23
CA MET A 16 7.16 6.20 9.49
C MET A 16 6.42 6.09 8.16
N PRO A 17 6.11 4.88 7.67
CA PRO A 17 5.67 4.68 6.30
C PRO A 17 4.29 5.25 6.02
N GLU A 18 4.12 5.84 4.84
CA GLU A 18 2.84 6.09 4.20
C GLU A 18 2.87 5.50 2.78
N ILE A 19 1.82 4.76 2.43
CA ILE A 19 1.57 4.24 1.10
C ILE A 19 0.28 4.86 0.54
N THR A 20 0.34 5.39 -0.67
CA THR A 20 -0.81 5.92 -1.41
C THR A 20 -0.95 5.21 -2.75
N PHE A 21 -2.17 4.83 -3.10
CA PHE A 21 -2.51 4.14 -4.35
C PHE A 21 -3.29 5.05 -5.29
N TYR A 22 -2.99 4.94 -6.59
CA TYR A 22 -3.66 5.68 -7.65
C TYR A 22 -4.05 4.73 -8.80
N SER A 23 -5.14 5.05 -9.49
CA SER A 23 -5.52 4.36 -10.73
C SER A 23 -4.57 4.69 -11.88
N SER A 24 -4.71 3.98 -12.99
CA SER A 24 -4.04 4.29 -14.26
C SER A 24 -4.22 5.73 -14.74
N THR A 25 -5.33 6.37 -14.38
CA THR A 25 -5.65 7.78 -14.67
C THR A 25 -5.16 8.76 -13.60
N GLN A 26 -4.27 8.31 -12.70
CA GLN A 26 -3.76 9.07 -11.54
C GLN A 26 -4.83 9.52 -10.54
N LYS A 27 -6.04 8.93 -10.59
CA LYS A 27 -7.07 9.19 -9.58
C LYS A 27 -6.69 8.53 -8.28
N PHE A 28 -6.82 9.25 -7.17
CA PHE A 28 -6.63 8.69 -5.82
C PHE A 28 -7.56 7.50 -5.58
N LEU A 29 -7.01 6.41 -5.04
CA LEU A 29 -7.76 5.22 -4.65
C LEU A 29 -7.81 5.06 -3.14
N ASP A 30 -6.64 5.01 -2.49
CA ASP A 30 -6.52 4.77 -1.05
C ASP A 30 -5.20 5.29 -0.50
N ARG A 31 -5.14 5.49 0.83
CA ARG A 31 -3.93 5.83 1.58
C ARG A 31 -3.96 5.15 2.94
N SER A 32 -2.83 4.54 3.29
CA SER A 32 -2.58 4.04 4.63
C SER A 32 -1.24 4.56 5.16
N ARG A 33 -1.16 4.81 6.46
CA ARG A 33 0.05 5.27 7.14
C ARG A 33 0.21 4.54 8.47
N ALA A 34 1.46 4.41 8.91
CA ALA A 34 1.77 4.01 10.26
C ALA A 34 1.58 5.17 11.24
N ASP A 35 1.28 4.85 12.50
CA ASP A 35 1.20 5.82 13.59
C ASP A 35 2.53 5.97 14.35
N ALA A 36 3.46 5.02 14.19
CA ALA A 36 4.81 5.08 14.74
C ALA A 36 5.90 4.66 13.74
N ALA A 37 7.14 5.03 14.04
CA ALA A 37 8.30 4.68 13.21
C ALA A 37 8.62 3.17 13.32
N GLY A 38 8.95 2.55 12.19
CA GLY A 38 9.22 1.11 12.09
C GLY A 38 7.98 0.23 11.99
N ASP A 39 6.79 0.76 12.22
CA ASP A 39 5.55 0.01 12.09
C ASP A 39 5.32 -0.41 10.64
N THR A 40 4.79 -1.62 10.48
CA THR A 40 4.39 -2.14 9.18
C THR A 40 3.05 -1.54 8.77
N VAL A 41 2.92 -1.14 7.50
CA VAL A 41 1.64 -0.78 6.90
C VAL A 41 1.15 -1.93 6.03
N GLN A 42 -0.06 -2.43 6.29
CA GLN A 42 -0.64 -3.53 5.52
C GLN A 42 -2.15 -3.35 5.37
N GLY A 43 -2.70 -3.91 4.30
CA GLY A 43 -4.12 -3.81 4.01
C GLY A 43 -4.52 -4.47 2.71
N SER A 44 -5.75 -4.19 2.28
CA SER A 44 -6.29 -4.67 1.03
C SER A 44 -7.16 -3.61 0.35
N LEU A 45 -7.08 -3.53 -0.97
CA LEU A 45 -7.81 -2.57 -1.79
C LEU A 45 -8.50 -3.29 -2.95
N GLY A 46 -9.80 -3.03 -3.13
CA GLY A 46 -10.53 -3.44 -4.31
C GLY A 46 -10.10 -2.60 -5.51
N VAL A 47 -9.62 -3.24 -6.58
CA VAL A 47 -9.16 -2.58 -7.80
C VAL A 47 -9.82 -3.18 -9.03
N ALA A 48 -10.11 -2.33 -10.02
CA ALA A 48 -10.49 -2.79 -11.34
C ALA A 48 -9.27 -3.39 -12.07
N PRO A 49 -9.46 -4.28 -13.05
CA PRO A 49 -8.36 -4.76 -13.89
C PRO A 49 -7.66 -3.60 -14.57
N GLY A 50 -6.33 -3.55 -14.48
CA GLY A 50 -5.52 -2.48 -15.07
C GLY A 50 -4.30 -2.15 -14.22
N GLU A 51 -3.71 -0.98 -14.51
CA GLU A 51 -2.54 -0.48 -13.79
C GLU A 51 -2.93 0.25 -12.50
N VAL A 52 -2.11 0.07 -11.48
CA VAL A 52 -2.18 0.78 -10.20
C VAL A 52 -0.80 1.37 -9.93
N PHE A 53 -0.76 2.66 -9.65
CA PHE A 53 0.48 3.36 -9.26
C PHE A 53 0.55 3.46 -7.75
N VAL A 54 1.75 3.21 -7.20
CA VAL A 54 2.01 3.25 -5.77
C VAL A 54 3.01 4.36 -5.48
N ARG A 55 2.70 5.19 -4.48
CA ARG A 55 3.63 6.16 -3.91
C ARG A 55 3.93 5.79 -2.46
N ILE A 56 5.20 5.61 -2.15
CA ILE A 56 5.69 5.39 -0.79
C ILE A 56 6.44 6.64 -0.34
N ARG A 57 6.20 7.10 0.89
CA ARG A 57 6.97 8.16 1.55
C ARG A 57 7.09 7.91 3.04
N SER A 58 8.01 8.60 3.69
CA SER A 58 8.04 8.68 5.15
C SER A 58 7.22 9.88 5.63
N PHE A 59 6.23 9.66 6.49
CA PHE A 59 5.35 10.70 7.02
C PHE A 59 6.08 11.60 8.04
N ASN A 60 7.08 11.07 8.74
CA ASN A 60 7.96 11.86 9.61
C ASN A 60 9.07 12.61 8.83
N TYR A 61 9.12 12.47 7.50
CA TYR A 61 10.12 13.09 6.60
C TYR A 61 11.59 12.69 6.87
N GLU A 62 11.82 11.66 7.67
CA GLU A 62 13.15 11.07 7.84
C GLU A 62 13.62 10.35 6.58
N ALA A 63 14.93 10.31 6.39
CA ALA A 63 15.59 9.59 5.31
C ALA A 63 16.36 8.39 5.87
N SER A 64 16.48 7.35 5.06
CA SER A 64 17.26 6.16 5.40
C SER A 64 17.82 5.54 4.13
N GLU A 65 19.09 5.15 4.17
CA GLU A 65 19.72 4.35 3.11
C GLU A 65 19.36 2.85 3.21
N THR A 66 18.83 2.43 4.37
CA THR A 66 18.38 1.06 4.58
C THR A 66 17.17 0.76 3.69
N SER A 67 17.19 -0.40 3.02
CA SER A 67 16.11 -0.84 2.15
C SER A 67 14.79 -1.03 2.90
N TYR A 68 13.69 -0.76 2.21
CA TYR A 68 12.35 -1.20 2.61
C TYR A 68 11.90 -2.39 1.76
N THR A 69 10.83 -3.06 2.17
CA THR A 69 10.23 -4.16 1.42
C THR A 69 8.74 -3.89 1.21
N LEU A 70 8.30 -3.93 -0.05
CA LEU A 70 6.90 -3.94 -0.43
C LEU A 70 6.54 -5.31 -0.98
N VAL A 71 5.59 -5.99 -0.35
CA VAL A 71 4.98 -7.22 -0.86
C VAL A 71 3.60 -6.90 -1.40
N LEU A 72 3.35 -7.27 -2.66
CA LEU A 72 2.06 -7.13 -3.32
C LEU A 72 1.58 -8.52 -3.74
N SER A 73 0.29 -8.79 -3.54
CA SER A 73 -0.36 -9.99 -4.02
C SER A 73 -1.79 -9.67 -4.46
N THR A 74 -2.33 -10.47 -5.37
CA THR A 74 -3.70 -10.31 -5.84
C THR A 74 -4.51 -11.56 -5.52
N SER A 75 -5.80 -11.36 -5.24
CA SER A 75 -6.78 -12.45 -5.17
C SER A 75 -8.06 -12.02 -5.88
N THR A 76 -8.84 -12.98 -6.35
CA THR A 76 -10.20 -12.71 -6.81
C THR A 76 -11.05 -12.28 -5.62
N ALA A 77 -11.81 -11.20 -5.74
CA ALA A 77 -12.75 -10.82 -4.70
C ALA A 77 -13.77 -11.95 -4.50
N VAL A 78 -13.78 -12.57 -3.31
CA VAL A 78 -14.79 -13.57 -2.97
C VAL A 78 -16.10 -12.82 -2.75
N ALA A 79 -17.06 -13.00 -3.64
CA ALA A 79 -18.43 -12.59 -3.36
C ALA A 79 -18.88 -13.40 -2.13
N LEU A 80 -19.08 -12.75 -0.99
CA LEU A 80 -19.85 -13.35 0.09
C LEU A 80 -21.25 -13.58 -0.48
N GLY A 81 -21.56 -14.84 -0.78
CA GLY A 81 -22.88 -15.24 -1.25
C GLY A 81 -23.95 -14.77 -0.26
N ASN A 82 -25.03 -14.23 -0.81
CA ASN A 82 -26.23 -13.75 -0.11
C ASN A 82 -26.72 -14.74 0.94
#